data_AF-A0A2X1NM09-F1
#
_entry.id   AF-A0A2X1NM09-F1
#
_cell.length_a   1.000
_cell.length_b   1.000
_cell.length_c   1.000
_cell.angle_alpha   90.00
_cell.angle_beta   90.00
_cell.angle_gamma   90.00
#
_symmetry.space_group_name_H-M   'P 1'
#
loop_
_entity.id
_entity.type
_entity.pdbx_description
1 polymer ?
#
loop_
_entity_poly.entity_id
_entity_poly.type
_entity_poly.pdbx_seq_one_letter_code
_entity_poly.pdbx_strand_id
1 'polypeptide(L)'
;MLVTLRKVESKGFLEITARLKNYVTDIMHYAMKKQLLKANPALYLDGEFAAPETNHYPALSLDRLPELLTRTDNYCGRLLTKYALKLSLIFFVRSSELRFARWSEIDWQQKLWVIAEEREQIENVRFSYRGSKMKIQHIVPLSDQAIAILKQIEALSGHLAFIFPGEYDQDKCMSDNTVNKALRVMGYDTKKDVCGHGFRAMACSALSESGCGAKKR
;
A
#
# COMPACT_ATOMS: atom_id res chain seq x y z
N MET A 1 -9.91 29.66 12.25
CA MET A 1 -8.86 28.70 11.81
C MET A 1 -8.24 27.98 13.01
N LEU A 2 -7.49 28.68 13.86
CA LEU A 2 -6.85 28.13 15.07
C LEU A 2 -7.84 27.41 15.99
N VAL A 3 -8.99 28.04 16.31
CA VAL A 3 -10.02 27.47 17.19
C VAL A 3 -10.54 26.12 16.68
N THR A 4 -10.73 26.00 15.37
CA THR A 4 -11.24 24.77 14.75
C THR A 4 -10.20 23.65 14.79
N LEU A 5 -8.94 23.95 14.51
CA LEU A 5 -7.85 22.98 14.57
C LEU A 5 -7.57 22.53 16.01
N ARG A 6 -7.60 23.43 16.99
CA ARG A 6 -7.47 23.10 18.42
C ARG A 6 -8.60 22.19 18.92
N LYS A 7 -9.83 22.33 18.39
CA LYS A 7 -10.94 21.41 18.70
C LYS A 7 -10.73 19.99 18.15
N VAL A 8 -9.97 19.83 17.08
CA VAL A 8 -9.64 18.51 16.51
C VAL A 8 -8.47 17.90 17.29
N GLU A 9 -7.47 18.72 17.62
CA GLU A 9 -6.33 18.33 18.46
C GLU A 9 -6.76 17.91 19.87
N SER A 10 -7.68 18.63 20.49
CA SER A 10 -8.17 18.30 21.84
C SER A 10 -8.87 16.94 21.92
N LYS A 11 -9.25 16.37 20.77
CA LYS A 11 -9.77 14.99 20.66
C LYS A 11 -8.68 13.94 20.45
N GLY A 12 -7.40 14.34 20.44
CA GLY A 12 -6.23 13.47 20.25
C GLY A 12 -5.90 13.16 18.79
N PHE A 13 -6.57 13.77 17.81
CA PHE A 13 -6.36 13.45 16.39
C PHE A 13 -5.20 14.23 15.76
N LEU A 14 -3.99 14.05 16.31
CA LEU A 14 -2.80 14.84 15.92
C LEU A 14 -2.47 14.74 14.42
N GLU A 15 -2.58 13.56 13.80
CA GLU A 15 -2.30 13.38 12.37
C GLU A 15 -3.33 14.12 11.49
N ILE A 16 -4.60 14.12 11.90
CA ILE A 16 -5.66 14.83 11.19
C ILE A 16 -5.46 16.35 11.35
N THR A 17 -5.13 16.82 12.55
CA THR A 17 -4.81 18.22 12.81
C THR A 17 -3.66 18.70 11.93
N ALA A 18 -2.57 17.94 11.86
CA ALA A 18 -1.42 18.27 11.01
C ALA A 18 -1.81 18.34 9.52
N ARG A 19 -2.60 17.38 9.01
CA ARG A 19 -3.09 17.41 7.62
C ARG A 19 -4.00 18.60 7.34
N LEU A 20 -4.94 18.88 8.25
CA LEU A 20 -5.85 20.02 8.10
C LEU A 20 -5.08 21.34 8.11
N LYS A 21 -4.07 21.49 8.98
CA LYS A 21 -3.16 22.64 8.97
C LYS A 21 -2.51 22.80 7.60
N ASN A 22 -1.92 21.73 7.06
CA ASN A 22 -1.26 21.78 5.75
C ASN A 22 -2.23 22.15 4.63
N TYR A 23 -3.43 21.59 4.59
CA TYR A 23 -4.44 21.96 3.60
C TYR A 23 -4.83 23.43 3.68
N VAL A 24 -5.00 23.96 4.89
CA VAL A 24 -5.32 25.36 5.10
C VAL A 24 -4.16 26.26 4.63
N THR A 25 -2.92 25.88 4.95
CA THR A 25 -1.72 26.57 4.45
C THR A 25 -1.65 26.58 2.94
N ASP A 26 -1.95 25.46 2.28
CA ASP A 26 -1.94 25.34 0.81
C ASP A 26 -3.05 26.16 0.14
N ILE A 27 -4.27 26.14 0.70
CA ILE A 27 -5.38 26.96 0.20
C ILE A 27 -5.04 28.45 0.28
N MET A 28 -4.47 28.89 1.40
CA MET A 28 -4.07 30.30 1.58
C MET A 28 -2.90 30.67 0.66
N HIS A 29 -1.94 29.77 0.44
CA HIS A 29 -0.91 29.95 -0.58
C HIS A 29 -1.49 30.10 -1.99
N TYR A 30 -2.50 29.29 -2.33
CA TYR A 30 -3.19 29.42 -3.61
C TYR A 30 -3.90 30.79 -3.74
N ALA A 31 -4.57 31.25 -2.69
CA ALA A 31 -5.21 32.57 -2.66
C ALA A 31 -4.19 33.72 -2.81
N MET A 32 -3.00 33.60 -2.22
CA MET A 32 -1.90 34.55 -2.46
C MET A 32 -1.44 34.55 -3.92
N LYS A 33 -1.27 33.37 -4.54
CA LYS A 33 -0.90 33.27 -5.96
C LYS A 33 -1.94 33.93 -6.88
N LYS A 34 -3.21 33.90 -6.48
CA LYS A 34 -4.32 34.59 -7.16
C LYS A 34 -4.47 36.06 -6.75
N GLN A 35 -3.56 36.59 -5.93
CA GLN A 35 -3.55 37.96 -5.43
C GLN A 35 -4.81 38.35 -4.63
N LEU A 36 -5.56 37.36 -4.13
CA LEU A 36 -6.73 37.57 -3.26
C LEU A 36 -6.32 37.92 -1.82
N LEU A 37 -5.09 37.54 -1.44
CA LEU A 37 -4.50 37.80 -0.13
C LEU A 37 -3.08 38.35 -0.31
N LYS A 38 -2.70 39.28 0.58
CA LYS A 38 -1.34 39.86 0.62
C LYS A 38 -0.33 38.99 1.37
N ALA A 39 -0.80 38.17 2.32
CA ALA A 39 0.03 37.30 3.14
C ALA A 39 -0.75 36.05 3.58
N ASN A 40 -0.04 34.97 3.90
CA ASN A 40 -0.62 33.71 4.35
C ASN A 40 -0.60 33.65 5.89
N PRO A 41 -1.74 33.87 6.58
CA PRO A 41 -1.80 33.81 8.04
C PRO A 41 -1.64 32.39 8.60
N ALA A 42 -1.79 31.35 7.77
CA ALA A 42 -1.65 29.97 8.21
C ALA A 42 -0.18 29.57 8.46
N LEU A 43 0.79 30.36 7.99
CA LEU A 43 2.21 30.14 8.30
C LEU A 43 2.51 30.32 9.80
N TYR A 44 1.76 31.18 10.49
CA TYR A 44 1.87 31.37 11.94
C TYR A 44 1.33 30.20 12.76
N LEU A 45 0.78 29.17 12.10
CA LEU A 45 0.32 27.94 12.76
C LEU A 45 1.43 26.89 12.89
N ASP A 46 2.62 27.13 12.33
CA ASP A 46 3.75 26.23 12.49
C ASP A 46 4.27 26.28 13.95
N GLY A 47 4.39 25.11 14.57
CA GLY A 47 4.75 24.97 15.99
C GLY A 47 3.60 25.10 16.98
N GLU A 48 2.41 25.51 16.55
CA GLU A 48 1.23 25.71 17.43
C GLU A 48 0.55 24.41 17.88
N PHE A 49 0.83 23.29 17.20
CA PHE A 49 0.18 21.99 17.42
C PHE A 49 1.22 20.92 17.74
N ALA A 50 0.85 19.96 18.58
CA ALA A 50 1.69 18.82 18.88
C ALA A 50 1.94 17.99 17.60
N ALA A 51 3.21 17.63 17.37
CA ALA A 51 3.55 16.76 16.26
C ALA A 51 2.96 15.37 16.50
N PRO A 52 2.32 14.75 15.49
CA PRO A 52 1.88 13.36 15.61
C PRO A 52 3.11 12.44 15.79
N GLU A 53 3.00 11.49 16.71
CA GLU A 53 4.00 10.43 16.84
C GLU A 53 4.08 9.63 15.53
N THR A 54 5.30 9.41 15.04
CA THR A 54 5.52 8.62 13.84
C THR A 54 5.49 7.14 14.21
N ASN A 55 4.34 6.50 14.00
CA ASN A 55 4.20 5.06 14.15
C ASN A 55 4.55 4.36 12.84
N HIS A 56 5.65 3.61 12.84
CA HIS A 56 5.99 2.74 11.73
C HIS A 56 5.03 1.55 11.65
N TYR A 57 4.71 1.10 10.44
CA TYR A 57 3.88 -0.09 10.27
C TYR A 57 4.58 -1.31 10.90
N PRO A 58 3.85 -2.14 11.67
CA PRO A 58 4.42 -3.31 12.31
C PRO A 58 4.96 -4.28 11.26
N ALA A 59 6.22 -4.66 11.42
CA ALA A 59 6.96 -5.55 10.56
C ALA A 59 7.53 -6.68 11.40
N LEU A 60 7.34 -7.91 10.95
CA LEU A 60 7.80 -9.07 11.69
C LEU A 60 9.34 -9.16 11.64
N SER A 61 9.98 -9.58 12.73
CA SER A 61 11.41 -9.92 12.70
C SER A 61 11.67 -11.01 11.65
N LEU A 62 12.81 -10.94 10.97
CA LEU A 62 13.19 -11.91 9.93
C LEU A 62 13.35 -13.32 10.49
N ASP A 63 13.73 -13.48 11.76
CA ASP A 63 13.81 -14.78 12.44
C ASP A 63 12.45 -15.50 12.50
N ARG A 64 11.35 -14.75 12.42
CA ARG A 64 9.98 -15.29 12.41
C ARG A 64 9.42 -15.44 10.99
N LEU A 65 10.19 -15.19 9.95
CA LEU A 65 9.78 -15.41 8.57
C LEU A 65 9.39 -16.88 8.29
N PRO A 66 10.12 -17.91 8.78
CA PRO A 66 9.72 -19.30 8.61
C PRO A 66 8.34 -19.62 9.20
N GLU A 67 8.02 -19.01 10.36
CA GLU A 67 6.71 -19.12 10.99
C GLU A 67 5.63 -18.52 10.09
N LEU A 68 5.86 -17.31 9.56
CA LEU A 68 4.91 -16.62 8.67
C LEU A 68 4.64 -17.41 7.38
N LEU A 69 5.68 -17.98 6.77
CA LEU A 69 5.55 -18.82 5.58
C LEU A 69 4.75 -20.09 5.89
N THR A 70 5.06 -20.77 6.99
CA THR A 70 4.33 -21.97 7.44
C THR A 70 2.86 -21.68 7.70
N ARG A 71 2.54 -20.58 8.40
CA ARG A 71 1.16 -20.16 8.64
C ARG A 71 0.43 -19.79 7.35
N THR A 72 1.12 -19.14 6.42
CA THR A 72 0.58 -18.80 5.09
C THR A 72 0.28 -20.07 4.29
N ASP A 73 1.14 -21.09 4.35
CA ASP A 73 0.92 -22.38 3.70
C ASP A 73 -0.26 -23.16 4.29
N ASN A 74 -0.53 -22.99 5.58
CA ASN A 74 -1.65 -23.61 6.27
C ASN A 74 -2.92 -22.75 6.30
N TYR A 75 -2.93 -21.58 5.64
CA TYR A 75 -4.12 -20.73 5.60
C TYR A 75 -5.27 -21.41 4.83
N CYS A 76 -6.37 -21.69 5.53
CA CYS A 76 -7.56 -22.39 5.02
C CYS A 76 -8.63 -21.48 4.39
N GLY A 77 -8.37 -20.18 4.23
CA GLY A 77 -9.32 -19.28 3.57
C GLY A 77 -9.24 -19.32 2.04
N ARG A 78 -9.81 -18.31 1.37
CA ARG A 78 -9.82 -18.19 -0.11
C ARG A 78 -8.41 -18.34 -0.70
N LEU A 79 -8.26 -19.20 -1.70
CA LEU A 79 -6.97 -19.45 -2.37
C LEU A 79 -6.33 -18.18 -2.94
N LEU A 80 -7.12 -17.30 -3.57
CA LEU A 80 -6.63 -16.02 -4.08
C LEU A 80 -6.03 -15.15 -2.96
N THR A 81 -6.57 -15.19 -1.75
CA THR A 81 -6.01 -14.48 -0.60
C THR A 81 -4.68 -15.08 -0.16
N LYS A 82 -4.56 -16.42 -0.16
CA LYS A 82 -3.30 -17.13 0.10
C LYS A 82 -2.22 -16.74 -0.91
N TYR A 83 -2.56 -16.72 -2.20
CA TYR A 83 -1.62 -16.33 -3.25
C TYR A 83 -1.26 -14.85 -3.18
N ALA A 84 -2.19 -13.96 -2.83
CA ALA A 84 -1.90 -12.55 -2.60
C ALA A 84 -0.90 -12.35 -1.46
N LEU A 85 -1.02 -13.11 -0.35
CA LEU A 85 -0.04 -13.12 0.74
C LEU A 85 1.34 -13.53 0.25
N LYS A 86 1.44 -14.67 -0.46
CA LYS A 86 2.71 -15.16 -1.00
C LYS A 86 3.36 -14.19 -1.97
N LEU A 87 2.62 -13.66 -2.95
CA LEU A 87 3.15 -12.68 -3.91
C LEU A 87 3.53 -11.36 -3.22
N SER A 88 2.82 -10.94 -2.17
CA SER A 88 3.21 -9.75 -1.40
C SER A 88 4.58 -9.91 -0.72
N LEU A 89 4.92 -11.14 -0.31
CA LEU A 89 6.23 -11.50 0.27
C LEU A 89 7.33 -11.73 -0.77
N ILE A 90 6.99 -11.79 -2.06
CA ILE A 90 7.97 -11.94 -3.15
C ILE A 90 8.23 -10.59 -3.81
N PHE A 91 7.16 -9.85 -4.16
CA PHE A 91 7.27 -8.62 -4.93
C PHE A 91 7.53 -7.39 -4.09
N PHE A 92 7.08 -7.39 -2.83
CA PHE A 92 7.13 -6.22 -1.94
C PHE A 92 6.57 -4.94 -2.59
N VAL A 93 5.61 -5.06 -3.50
CA VAL A 93 4.90 -3.92 -4.10
C VAL A 93 3.95 -3.28 -3.09
N ARG A 94 3.44 -2.09 -3.40
CA ARG A 94 2.42 -1.46 -2.55
C ARG A 94 1.12 -2.25 -2.64
N SER A 95 0.33 -2.24 -1.57
CA SER A 95 -0.96 -2.93 -1.56
C SER A 95 -1.87 -2.49 -2.71
N SER A 96 -1.90 -1.18 -3.03
CA SER A 96 -2.65 -0.68 -4.19
C SER A 96 -2.13 -1.23 -5.51
N GLU A 97 -0.81 -1.35 -5.68
CA GLU A 97 -0.21 -1.88 -6.92
C GLU A 97 -0.62 -3.35 -7.13
N LEU A 98 -0.58 -4.16 -6.07
CA LEU A 98 -1.00 -5.57 -6.12
C LEU A 98 -2.50 -5.75 -6.35
N ARG A 99 -3.33 -5.00 -5.62
CA ARG A 99 -4.79 -5.15 -5.68
C ARG A 99 -5.36 -4.78 -7.05
N PHE A 100 -4.82 -3.72 -7.66
CA PHE A 100 -5.24 -3.26 -8.98
C PHE A 100 -4.47 -3.90 -10.14
N ALA A 101 -3.66 -4.94 -9.87
CA ALA A 101 -2.91 -5.65 -10.90
C ALA A 101 -3.83 -6.28 -11.94
N ARG A 102 -3.45 -6.17 -13.22
CA ARG A 102 -4.20 -6.71 -14.37
C ARG A 102 -3.38 -7.74 -15.10
N TRP A 103 -4.05 -8.70 -15.73
CA TRP A 103 -3.36 -9.71 -16.55
C TRP A 103 -2.58 -9.10 -17.71
N SER A 104 -3.09 -8.00 -18.28
CA SER A 104 -2.41 -7.24 -19.34
C SER A 104 -1.07 -6.63 -18.92
N GLU A 105 -0.74 -6.60 -17.62
CA GLU A 105 0.52 -6.08 -17.10
C GLU A 105 1.60 -7.17 -16.97
N ILE A 106 1.25 -8.44 -17.15
CA ILE A 106 2.17 -9.57 -17.02
C ILE A 106 2.75 -9.93 -18.39
N ASP A 107 4.05 -9.73 -18.54
CA ASP A 107 4.83 -10.24 -19.65
C ASP A 107 5.42 -11.60 -19.26
N TRP A 108 4.79 -12.67 -19.74
CA TRP A 108 5.20 -14.04 -19.48
C TRP A 108 6.51 -14.43 -20.18
N GLN A 109 6.83 -13.78 -21.30
CA GLN A 109 8.02 -14.09 -22.09
C GLN A 109 9.27 -13.49 -21.43
N GLN A 110 9.19 -12.21 -21.06
CA GLN A 110 10.27 -11.50 -20.38
C GLN A 110 10.30 -11.77 -18.86
N LYS A 111 9.27 -12.45 -18.32
CA LYS A 111 9.08 -12.67 -16.89
C LYS A 111 9.04 -11.35 -16.12
N LEU A 112 8.25 -10.39 -16.60
CA LEU A 112 8.11 -9.07 -15.99
C LEU A 112 6.66 -8.78 -15.65
N TRP A 113 6.44 -8.11 -14.52
CA TRP A 113 5.20 -7.39 -14.26
C TRP A 113 5.45 -5.89 -14.41
N VAL A 114 4.81 -5.28 -15.40
CA VAL A 114 5.03 -3.90 -15.80
C VAL A 114 3.86 -3.05 -15.31
N ILE A 115 4.09 -2.30 -14.24
CA ILE A 115 3.09 -1.42 -13.64
C ILE A 115 3.23 -0.03 -14.28
N ALA A 116 2.19 0.40 -15.00
CA ALA A 116 2.13 1.72 -15.60
C ALA A 116 2.14 2.85 -14.55
N GLU A 117 2.46 4.06 -14.98
CA GLU A 117 2.42 5.28 -14.14
C GLU A 117 1.00 5.57 -13.64
N GLU A 118 0.05 5.44 -14.57
CA GLU A 118 -1.38 5.45 -14.35
C GLU A 118 -2.00 4.32 -15.17
N ARG A 119 -3.09 3.78 -14.65
CA ARG A 119 -3.90 2.76 -15.32
C ARG A 119 -5.11 3.43 -15.92
N GLU A 120 -5.67 2.82 -16.95
CA GLU A 120 -7.00 3.20 -17.44
C GLU A 120 -8.03 3.07 -16.31
N GLN A 121 -8.92 4.05 -16.14
CA GLN A 121 -9.95 3.96 -15.12
C GLN A 121 -10.99 2.90 -15.50
N ILE A 122 -11.41 2.10 -14.52
CA ILE A 122 -12.51 1.14 -14.68
C ILE A 122 -13.73 1.80 -14.04
N GLU A 123 -14.83 1.81 -14.78
CA GLU A 123 -16.06 2.44 -14.33
C GLU A 123 -16.52 1.83 -13.00
N ASN A 124 -17.02 2.66 -12.08
CA ASN A 124 -17.51 2.23 -10.76
C ASN A 124 -16.47 1.57 -9.83
N VAL A 125 -15.18 1.53 -10.21
CA VAL A 125 -14.08 1.03 -9.36
C VAL A 125 -13.21 2.19 -8.89
N ARG A 126 -13.48 2.65 -7.67
CA ARG A 126 -12.73 3.76 -7.06
C ARG A 126 -11.22 3.47 -7.03
N PHE A 127 -10.44 4.44 -7.50
CA PHE A 127 -8.97 4.41 -7.52
C PHE A 127 -8.33 3.39 -8.48
N SER A 128 -9.08 2.75 -9.38
CA SER A 128 -8.53 1.78 -10.32
C SER A 128 -7.52 2.37 -11.31
N TYR A 129 -7.54 3.69 -11.48
CA TYR A 129 -6.58 4.45 -12.30
C TYR A 129 -5.17 4.54 -11.68
N ARG A 130 -5.02 4.18 -10.40
CA ARG A 130 -3.72 4.28 -9.72
C ARG A 130 -2.74 3.25 -10.28
N GLY A 131 -1.66 3.73 -10.87
CA GLY A 131 -0.48 2.95 -11.24
C GLY A 131 0.61 3.04 -10.16
N SER A 132 1.84 3.21 -10.59
CA SER A 132 3.01 3.43 -9.73
C SER A 132 2.92 4.71 -8.90
N LYS A 133 3.26 4.62 -7.60
CA LYS A 133 3.24 5.79 -6.70
C LYS A 133 4.10 6.95 -7.20
N MET A 134 5.23 6.65 -7.85
CA MET A 134 6.22 7.65 -8.26
C MET A 134 5.92 8.28 -9.63
N LYS A 135 4.79 7.93 -10.26
CA LYS A 135 4.43 8.43 -11.60
C LYS A 135 5.53 8.16 -12.64
N ILE A 136 6.17 7.01 -12.49
CA ILE A 136 7.12 6.41 -13.44
C ILE A 136 6.81 4.93 -13.53
N GLN A 137 7.02 4.33 -14.70
CA GLN A 137 6.81 2.90 -14.89
C GLN A 137 7.60 2.10 -13.85
N HIS A 138 6.95 1.15 -13.19
CA HIS A 138 7.55 0.29 -12.19
C HIS A 138 7.60 -1.14 -12.71
N ILE A 139 8.81 -1.64 -12.94
CA ILE A 139 9.06 -2.98 -13.47
C ILE A 139 9.40 -3.90 -12.30
N VAL A 140 8.63 -4.98 -12.15
CA VAL A 140 8.83 -6.00 -11.11
C VAL A 140 9.25 -7.30 -11.79
N PRO A 141 10.51 -7.75 -11.61
CA PRO A 141 10.94 -9.05 -12.13
C PRO A 141 10.17 -10.21 -11.48
N LEU A 142 9.76 -11.18 -12.27
CA LEU A 142 9.02 -12.35 -11.82
C LEU A 142 9.97 -13.54 -11.63
N SER A 143 10.17 -13.95 -10.38
CA SER A 143 10.87 -15.19 -10.07
C SER A 143 10.06 -16.41 -10.54
N ASP A 144 10.71 -17.57 -10.67
CA ASP A 144 10.01 -18.80 -11.06
C ASP A 144 8.90 -19.19 -10.05
N GLN A 145 9.11 -18.88 -8.76
CA GLN A 145 8.09 -19.04 -7.72
C GLN A 145 6.89 -18.11 -7.96
N ALA A 146 7.13 -16.85 -8.32
CA ALA A 146 6.07 -15.91 -8.64
C ALA A 146 5.27 -16.35 -9.87
N ILE A 147 5.95 -16.81 -10.92
CA ILE A 147 5.31 -17.33 -12.13
C ILE A 147 4.45 -18.56 -11.82
N ALA A 148 4.96 -19.49 -11.03
CA ALA A 148 4.20 -20.66 -10.62
C ALA A 148 2.90 -20.27 -9.89
N ILE A 149 2.98 -19.31 -8.98
CA ILE A 149 1.80 -18.79 -8.26
C ILE A 149 0.85 -18.04 -9.23
N LEU A 150 1.37 -17.21 -10.12
CA LEU A 150 0.56 -16.48 -11.10
C LEU A 150 -0.20 -17.43 -12.04
N LYS A 151 0.41 -18.53 -12.49
CA LYS A 151 -0.29 -19.57 -13.28
C LYS A 151 -1.44 -20.24 -12.50
N GLN A 152 -1.25 -20.46 -11.19
CA GLN A 152 -2.34 -20.96 -10.33
C GLN A 152 -3.46 -19.93 -10.18
N ILE A 153 -3.12 -18.64 -10.10
CA ILE A 153 -4.11 -17.55 -10.06
C ILE A 153 -4.83 -17.44 -11.41
N GLU A 154 -4.14 -17.59 -12.54
CA GLU A 154 -4.70 -17.52 -13.89
C GLU A 154 -5.78 -18.58 -14.12
N ALA A 155 -5.59 -19.79 -13.59
CA ALA A 155 -6.61 -20.83 -13.61
C ALA A 155 -7.90 -20.44 -12.84
N LEU A 156 -7.82 -19.50 -11.87
CA LEU A 156 -8.94 -19.05 -11.05
C LEU A 156 -9.59 -17.76 -11.55
N SER A 157 -8.79 -16.81 -12.06
CA SER A 157 -9.24 -15.45 -12.40
C SER A 157 -8.71 -14.95 -13.75
N GLY A 158 -8.10 -15.80 -14.58
CA GLY A 158 -7.54 -15.42 -15.89
C GLY A 158 -8.56 -14.85 -16.88
N HIS A 159 -9.84 -15.19 -16.71
CA HIS A 159 -10.94 -14.67 -17.52
C HIS A 159 -11.49 -13.31 -17.05
N LEU A 160 -10.95 -12.75 -15.95
CA LEU A 160 -11.37 -11.48 -15.35
C LEU A 160 -10.35 -10.37 -15.63
N ALA A 161 -10.73 -9.10 -15.41
CA ALA A 161 -9.81 -7.99 -15.62
C ALA A 161 -8.67 -7.92 -14.58
N PHE A 162 -8.98 -8.26 -13.32
CA PHE A 162 -8.03 -8.20 -12.21
C PHE A 162 -7.39 -9.57 -11.94
N ILE A 163 -6.09 -9.56 -11.64
CA ILE A 163 -5.40 -10.75 -11.10
C ILE A 163 -6.04 -11.16 -9.77
N PHE A 164 -6.36 -10.17 -8.93
CA PHE A 164 -7.00 -10.35 -7.63
C PHE A 164 -8.39 -9.73 -7.59
N PRO A 165 -9.43 -10.42 -8.09
CA PRO A 165 -10.80 -9.94 -8.05
C PRO A 165 -11.36 -9.95 -6.63
N GLY A 166 -12.38 -9.12 -6.40
CA GLY A 166 -13.21 -9.14 -5.21
C GLY A 166 -13.85 -10.49 -4.99
N GLU A 167 -14.25 -10.76 -3.74
CA GLU A 167 -14.93 -12.01 -3.38
C GLU A 167 -16.42 -11.94 -3.73
N TYR A 168 -17.06 -10.81 -3.40
CA TYR A 168 -18.48 -10.58 -3.63
C TYR A 168 -18.79 -9.99 -5.01
N ASP A 169 -17.83 -9.27 -5.59
CA ASP A 169 -17.97 -8.55 -6.86
C ASP A 169 -16.65 -8.70 -7.61
N GLN A 170 -16.66 -9.46 -8.70
CA GLN A 170 -15.47 -9.82 -9.48
C GLN A 170 -15.07 -8.72 -10.47
N ASP A 171 -15.96 -7.76 -10.73
CA ASP A 171 -15.66 -6.54 -11.50
C ASP A 171 -14.89 -5.52 -10.66
N LYS A 172 -14.79 -5.76 -9.35
CA LYS A 172 -13.96 -4.97 -8.42
C LYS A 172 -12.70 -5.73 -8.05
N CYS A 173 -11.68 -4.97 -7.64
CA CYS A 173 -10.48 -5.55 -7.06
C CYS A 173 -10.71 -6.08 -5.63
N MET A 174 -9.80 -6.95 -5.18
CA MET A 174 -9.67 -7.38 -3.79
C MET A 174 -9.67 -6.17 -2.83
N SER A 175 -10.30 -6.30 -1.65
CA SER A 175 -10.32 -5.24 -0.64
C SER A 175 -8.96 -5.02 0.02
N ASP A 176 -8.68 -3.77 0.42
CA ASP A 176 -7.42 -3.37 1.08
C ASP A 176 -7.13 -4.15 2.36
N ASN A 177 -8.20 -4.51 3.07
CA ASN A 177 -8.11 -5.19 4.36
C ASN A 177 -8.01 -6.71 4.23
N THR A 178 -8.06 -7.29 3.02
CA THR A 178 -8.11 -8.74 2.81
C THR A 178 -6.86 -9.43 3.36
N VAL A 179 -5.67 -8.90 3.03
CA VAL A 179 -4.38 -9.42 3.53
C VAL A 179 -4.31 -9.32 5.06
N ASN A 180 -4.69 -8.19 5.63
CA ASN A 180 -4.70 -7.99 7.08
C ASN A 180 -5.71 -8.91 7.79
N LYS A 181 -6.89 -9.14 7.20
CA LYS A 181 -7.87 -10.11 7.74
C LYS A 181 -7.28 -11.51 7.75
N ALA A 182 -6.61 -11.94 6.68
CA ALA A 182 -5.96 -13.24 6.64
C ALA A 182 -4.84 -13.36 7.69
N LEU A 183 -4.02 -12.31 7.89
CA LEU A 183 -3.01 -12.27 8.96
C LEU A 183 -3.64 -12.45 10.36
N ARG A 184 -4.77 -11.81 10.62
CA ARG A 184 -5.50 -11.98 11.90
C ARG A 184 -6.03 -13.39 12.07
N VAL A 185 -6.57 -14.00 11.01
CA VAL A 185 -7.02 -15.40 11.02
C VAL A 185 -5.86 -16.35 11.30
N MET A 186 -4.67 -16.04 10.77
CA MET A 186 -3.43 -16.77 11.08
C MET A 186 -2.90 -16.49 12.50
N GLY A 187 -3.58 -15.67 13.32
CA GLY A 187 -3.22 -15.40 14.71
C GLY A 187 -2.22 -14.26 14.93
N TYR A 188 -2.04 -13.36 13.96
CA TYR A 188 -1.22 -12.16 14.12
C TYR A 188 -2.05 -10.93 14.53
N ASP A 189 -1.53 -10.13 15.46
CA ASP A 189 -2.03 -8.78 15.70
C ASP A 189 -1.48 -7.82 14.65
N THR A 190 -2.34 -7.40 13.72
CA THR A 190 -1.96 -6.46 12.63
C THR A 190 -1.57 -5.06 13.08
N LYS A 191 -1.69 -4.74 14.37
CA LYS A 191 -1.23 -3.48 14.95
C LYS A 191 0.12 -3.61 15.65
N LYS A 192 0.56 -4.83 15.98
CA LYS A 192 1.76 -5.08 16.78
C LYS A 192 2.75 -6.01 16.09
N ASP A 193 2.28 -7.12 15.54
CA ASP A 193 3.14 -8.17 14.98
C ASP A 193 3.51 -7.87 13.52
N VAL A 194 2.52 -7.82 12.64
CA VAL A 194 2.73 -7.67 11.19
C VAL A 194 1.46 -7.22 10.48
N CYS A 195 1.60 -6.29 9.55
CA CYS A 195 0.53 -5.96 8.61
C CYS A 195 1.01 -6.05 7.16
N GLY A 196 0.07 -6.03 6.20
CA GLY A 196 0.42 -6.11 4.78
C GLY A 196 1.35 -4.98 4.31
N HIS A 197 1.28 -3.80 4.93
CA HIS A 197 2.23 -2.71 4.67
C HIS A 197 3.62 -2.99 5.29
N GLY A 198 3.67 -3.75 6.37
CA GLY A 198 4.90 -4.17 7.05
C GLY A 198 5.79 -5.09 6.22
N PHE A 199 5.24 -5.85 5.25
CA PHE A 199 6.05 -6.71 4.38
C PHE A 199 7.12 -5.96 3.59
N ARG A 200 6.82 -4.72 3.16
CA ARG A 200 7.83 -3.88 2.51
C ARG A 200 8.96 -3.47 3.44
N ALA A 201 8.63 -3.20 4.70
CA ALA A 201 9.63 -2.89 5.71
C ALA A 201 10.50 -4.12 6.01
N MET A 202 9.90 -5.30 6.11
CA MET A 202 10.64 -6.57 6.26
C MET A 202 11.64 -6.77 5.12
N ALA A 203 11.23 -6.53 3.87
CA ALA A 203 12.10 -6.62 2.71
C ALA A 203 13.28 -5.65 2.77
N CYS A 204 13.02 -4.40 3.15
CA CYS A 204 14.08 -3.40 3.31
C CYS A 204 15.10 -3.82 4.38
N SER A 205 14.63 -4.37 5.51
CA SER A 205 15.53 -4.92 6.54
C SER A 205 16.36 -6.07 5.99
N ALA A 206 15.72 -7.06 5.35
CA ALA A 206 16.40 -8.23 4.81
C ALA A 206 17.45 -7.87 3.75
N LEU A 207 17.12 -6.95 2.84
CA LEU A 207 18.05 -6.48 1.81
C LEU A 207 19.20 -5.66 2.40
N SER A 208 18.96 -4.94 3.49
CA SER A 208 20.01 -4.19 4.18
C SER A 208 20.98 -5.13 4.90
N GLU A 209 20.47 -6.15 5.59
CA GLU A 209 21.27 -7.19 6.26
C GLU A 209 22.07 -8.04 5.27
N SER A 210 21.54 -8.30 4.08
CA SER A 210 22.24 -9.06 3.04
C SER A 210 23.28 -8.24 2.25
N GLY A 211 23.47 -6.95 2.57
CA GLY A 211 24.39 -6.07 1.86
C GLY A 211 23.93 -5.65 0.45
N CYS A 212 22.71 -6.02 0.05
CA CYS A 212 22.12 -5.66 -1.25
C CYS A 212 21.29 -4.36 -1.20
N GLY A 213 21.27 -3.67 -0.07
CA GLY A 213 20.57 -2.40 0.10
C GLY A 213 21.14 -1.30 -0.82
N ALA A 214 20.27 -0.59 -1.54
CA ALA A 214 20.68 0.59 -2.27
C ALA A 214 21.21 1.65 -1.30
N LYS A 215 22.40 2.21 -1.56
CA LYS A 215 22.85 3.45 -0.90
C LYS A 215 21.74 4.47 -1.04
N LYS A 216 21.21 4.97 0.08
CA LYS A 216 20.34 6.16 0.09
C LYS A 216 21.12 7.27 -0.63
N ARG A 217 20.67 7.65 -1.83
CA ARG A 217 21.10 8.88 -2.48
C ARG A 217 20.44 10.06 -1.78
#